data_AF-A0A2R6IQB0-F1
#
_entry.id   AF-A0A2R6IQB0-F1
#
_cell.length_a   1.000
_cell.length_b   1.000
_cell.length_c   1.000
_cell.angle_alpha   90.00
_cell.angle_beta   90.00
_cell.angle_gamma   90.00
#
_symmetry.space_group_name_H-M   'P 1'
#
loop_
_entity.id
_entity.type
_entity.pdbx_description
1 polymer ?
#
loop_
_entity_poly.entity_id
_entity_poly.type
_entity_poly.pdbx_seq_one_letter_code
_entity_poly.pdbx_strand_id
1 'polypeptide(L)'
;MLFVGGIGGLGPTSFLNFIPFPGGGAGEPPGQRPEPQPGGPDPGALTPELTPELVVFLVLFVLFAVAVFVLWSVAGAVMEFVFVESLGAEAVKLREFFTGNVRPGVRLFLFRTGLSILVFGALVAALFAVGVLVGGWPVAQWDDGAVLALLFVGVPLFFVTTVVLGLVIGLTNTFVVPTMLAEDRGVLSGWRRFLGVLADEPVEILVYLVVSFVLGIAVGFATGALSIALLIVVGVPALLVSLPVLLTVGATPLGGTVLLVVWLAAGVLFFVGSLVIAVPFRTFRRYYPLLVLGDVDTDLDVVPTTRAAVRADGGEEPSDDERDDGVGDDPDADR
;
A
#
# COMPACT_ATOMS: atom_id res chain seq x y z
N MET A 1 52.36 -18.59 -10.77
CA MET A 1 51.41 -19.56 -10.16
C MET A 1 50.35 -18.74 -9.42
N LEU A 2 49.48 -17.97 -10.08
CA LEU A 2 48.18 -18.33 -10.66
C LEU A 2 47.43 -19.44 -9.89
N PHE A 3 46.83 -19.07 -8.77
CA PHE A 3 45.81 -19.89 -8.10
C PHE A 3 44.43 -19.43 -8.56
N VAL A 4 43.77 -20.35 -9.25
CA VAL A 4 42.37 -20.29 -9.68
C VAL A 4 41.50 -20.45 -8.44
N GLY A 5 40.82 -19.36 -8.02
CA GLY A 5 39.76 -19.41 -7.02
C GLY A 5 38.48 -19.92 -7.68
N GLY A 6 38.01 -21.07 -7.22
CA GLY A 6 36.84 -21.76 -7.74
C GLY A 6 35.57 -20.90 -7.70
N ILE A 7 34.90 -20.87 -8.85
CA ILE A 7 33.51 -20.45 -8.99
C ILE A 7 32.66 -21.47 -8.24
N GLY A 8 32.18 -21.08 -7.05
CA GLY A 8 31.13 -21.78 -6.30
C GLY A 8 29.76 -21.52 -6.93
N GLY A 9 28.99 -22.59 -7.10
CA GLY A 9 27.83 -22.68 -7.98
C GLY A 9 26.70 -21.66 -7.75
N LEU A 10 26.09 -21.27 -8.87
CA LEU A 10 24.83 -20.55 -8.95
C LEU A 10 23.67 -21.51 -8.64
N GLY A 11 23.24 -21.53 -7.37
CA GLY A 11 21.97 -22.09 -6.95
C GLY A 11 20.89 -20.99 -6.86
N PRO A 12 19.60 -21.31 -7.11
CA PRO A 12 18.51 -20.33 -7.10
C PRO A 12 18.19 -19.76 -5.70
N THR A 13 18.89 -20.16 -4.64
CA THR A 13 18.66 -19.72 -3.25
C THR A 13 19.71 -18.72 -2.75
N SER A 14 20.74 -18.40 -3.53
CA SER A 14 21.87 -17.57 -3.10
C SER A 14 21.51 -16.11 -2.76
N PHE A 15 20.34 -15.62 -3.19
CA PHE A 15 19.91 -14.25 -2.93
C PHE A 15 19.28 -14.03 -1.54
N LEU A 16 18.92 -15.10 -0.82
CA LEU A 16 18.32 -15.00 0.52
C LEU A 16 19.35 -14.92 1.66
N ASN A 17 20.64 -15.06 1.33
CA ASN A 17 21.72 -15.14 2.31
C ASN A 17 22.36 -13.75 2.63
N PHE A 18 21.55 -12.70 2.69
CA PHE A 18 22.02 -11.32 2.94
C PHE A 18 22.02 -10.92 4.44
N ILE A 19 21.71 -11.85 5.35
CA ILE A 19 21.76 -11.60 6.80
C ILE A 19 22.77 -12.57 7.43
N PRO A 20 23.94 -12.10 7.91
CA PRO A 20 24.89 -12.97 8.57
C PRO A 20 24.41 -13.19 10.02
N PHE A 21 23.56 -14.20 10.23
CA PHE A 21 23.39 -14.79 11.55
C PHE A 21 24.50 -15.82 11.78
N PRO A 22 25.41 -15.64 12.76
CA PRO A 22 26.40 -16.65 13.07
C PRO A 22 25.74 -17.71 13.96
N GLY A 23 25.25 -18.78 13.36
CA GLY A 23 24.66 -19.88 14.10
C GLY A 23 24.37 -21.12 13.27
N GLY A 24 25.25 -22.12 13.37
CA GLY A 24 24.83 -23.51 13.36
C GLY A 24 25.01 -24.31 12.06
N GLY A 25 26.24 -24.84 11.87
CA GLY A 25 26.40 -26.26 11.55
C GLY A 25 26.78 -26.67 10.12
N ALA A 26 28.02 -27.12 9.96
CA ALA A 26 28.34 -28.39 9.30
C ALA A 26 29.77 -28.84 9.68
N GLY A 27 29.88 -29.76 10.65
CA GLY A 27 31.01 -30.67 10.83
C GLY A 27 32.39 -30.07 11.08
N GLU A 28 32.62 -29.46 12.25
CA GLU A 28 33.99 -29.21 12.72
C GLU A 28 34.50 -30.38 13.58
N PRO A 29 35.71 -30.92 13.29
CA PRO A 29 36.35 -31.91 14.16
C PRO A 29 36.63 -31.32 15.54
N PRO A 30 36.50 -32.10 16.63
CA PRO A 30 36.74 -31.59 17.97
C PRO A 30 38.24 -31.29 18.15
N GLY A 31 38.60 -30.01 18.25
CA GLY A 31 39.97 -29.59 18.57
C GLY A 31 40.42 -28.24 18.03
N GLN A 32 39.66 -27.60 17.14
CA GLN A 32 40.01 -26.28 16.61
C GLN A 32 38.90 -25.28 16.91
N ARG A 33 38.87 -24.76 18.15
CA ARG A 33 38.27 -23.43 18.35
C ARG A 33 39.27 -22.42 17.78
N PRO A 34 38.85 -21.51 16.87
CA PRO A 34 39.68 -20.36 16.52
C PRO A 34 40.00 -19.61 17.81
N GLU A 35 41.26 -19.54 18.19
CA GLU A 35 41.67 -18.64 19.28
C GLU A 35 41.35 -17.19 18.86
N PRO A 36 40.85 -16.33 19.76
CA PRO A 36 40.57 -14.94 19.44
C PRO A 36 41.87 -14.27 18.97
N GLN A 37 41.91 -13.89 17.69
CA GLN A 37 43.01 -13.13 17.14
C GLN A 37 43.05 -11.77 17.86
N PRO A 38 44.16 -11.40 18.54
CA PRO A 38 44.23 -10.12 19.23
C PRO A 38 44.16 -8.98 18.21
N GLY A 39 43.05 -8.23 18.20
CA GLY A 39 42.86 -7.04 17.35
C GLY A 39 41.84 -7.15 16.20
N GLY A 40 41.09 -8.26 16.09
CA GLY A 40 39.90 -8.27 15.23
C GLY A 40 38.74 -7.46 15.87
N PRO A 41 37.85 -6.81 15.09
CA PRO A 41 36.61 -6.26 15.63
C PRO A 41 35.85 -7.38 16.35
N ASP A 42 35.62 -7.22 17.65
CA ASP A 42 34.91 -8.21 18.46
C ASP A 42 33.50 -8.37 17.87
N PRO A 43 33.09 -9.58 17.42
CA PRO A 43 31.73 -9.81 16.92
C PRO A 43 30.66 -9.48 17.98
N GLY A 44 31.02 -9.51 19.27
CA GLY A 44 30.15 -9.07 20.37
C GLY A 44 29.95 -7.55 20.48
N ALA A 45 30.80 -6.74 19.84
CA ALA A 45 30.66 -5.28 19.85
C ALA A 45 29.54 -4.75 18.93
N LEU A 46 28.97 -5.61 18.08
CA LEU A 46 27.87 -5.28 17.17
C LEU A 46 26.48 -5.68 17.70
N THR A 47 26.39 -6.33 18.87
CA THR A 47 25.12 -6.48 19.57
C THR A 47 24.87 -5.18 20.34
N PRO A 48 23.88 -4.34 19.96
CA PRO A 48 23.56 -3.17 20.75
C PRO A 48 23.17 -3.64 22.14
N GLU A 49 23.96 -3.29 23.15
CA GLU A 49 23.54 -3.49 24.53
C GLU A 49 22.23 -2.73 24.72
N LEU A 50 21.19 -3.45 25.16
CA LEU A 50 19.89 -2.86 25.49
C LEU A 50 20.05 -2.03 26.76
N THR A 51 20.63 -0.84 26.63
CA THR A 51 20.73 0.10 27.73
C THR A 51 19.33 0.57 28.11
N PRO A 52 19.04 0.81 29.40
CA PRO A 52 17.74 1.35 29.83
C PRO A 52 17.35 2.62 29.06
N GLU A 53 18.33 3.47 28.71
CA GLU A 53 18.14 4.67 27.91
C GLU A 53 17.69 4.36 26.48
N LEU A 54 18.29 3.37 25.82
CA LEU A 54 17.90 2.94 24.48
C LEU A 54 16.49 2.34 24.48
N VAL A 55 16.14 1.55 25.49
CA VAL A 55 14.78 0.99 25.64
C VAL A 55 13.75 2.10 25.82
N VAL A 56 14.01 3.08 26.70
CA VAL A 56 13.12 4.24 26.90
C VAL A 56 12.97 5.04 25.60
N PHE A 57 14.08 5.32 24.91
CA PHE A 57 14.05 6.02 23.62
C PHE A 57 13.23 5.26 22.58
N LEU A 58 13.44 3.95 22.43
CA LEU A 58 12.72 3.12 21.47
C LEU A 58 11.22 3.08 21.80
N VAL A 59 10.86 2.91 23.08
CA VAL A 59 9.45 2.94 23.51
C VAL A 59 8.81 4.30 23.19
N LEU A 60 9.48 5.41 23.50
CA LEU A 60 8.97 6.75 23.18
C LEU A 60 8.86 6.98 21.67
N PHE A 61 9.84 6.52 20.89
CA PHE A 61 9.81 6.62 19.43
C PHE A 61 8.66 5.81 18.84
N VAL A 62 8.45 4.59 19.30
CA VAL A 62 7.31 3.75 18.88
C VAL A 62 5.99 4.40 19.28
N LEU A 63 5.87 4.91 20.51
CA LEU A 63 4.66 5.64 20.95
C LEU A 63 4.39 6.87 20.08
N PHE A 64 5.43 7.64 19.75
CA PHE A 64 5.32 8.79 18.86
C PHE A 64 4.90 8.38 17.45
N ALA A 65 5.53 7.36 16.86
CA ALA A 65 5.19 6.85 15.54
C ALA A 65 3.74 6.32 15.49
N VAL A 66 3.31 5.59 16.53
CA VAL A 66 1.93 5.13 16.68
C VAL A 66 0.97 6.32 16.82
N ALA A 67 1.30 7.33 17.62
CA ALA A 67 0.47 8.52 17.78
C ALA A 67 0.31 9.28 16.45
N VAL A 68 1.40 9.48 15.71
CA VAL A 68 1.38 10.11 14.38
C VAL A 68 0.56 9.28 13.40
N PHE A 69 0.74 7.97 13.38
CA PHE A 69 -0.04 7.06 12.53
C PHE A 69 -1.54 7.13 12.84
N VAL A 70 -1.92 7.14 14.13
CA VAL A 70 -3.31 7.24 14.56
C VAL A 70 -3.90 8.59 14.18
N LEU A 71 -3.20 9.69 14.44
CA LEU A 71 -3.65 11.04 14.08
C LEU A 71 -3.83 11.17 12.56
N TRP A 72 -2.88 10.66 11.78
CA TRP A 72 -2.96 10.66 10.32
C TRP A 72 -4.15 9.82 9.82
N SER A 73 -4.37 8.65 10.42
CA SER A 73 -5.46 7.76 10.04
C SER A 73 -6.84 8.33 10.39
N VAL A 74 -6.97 8.98 11.55
CA VAL A 74 -8.19 9.70 11.94
C VAL A 74 -8.43 10.87 11.00
N ALA A 75 -7.38 11.67 10.69
CA ALA A 75 -7.49 12.77 9.74
C ALA A 75 -7.93 12.26 8.36
N GLY A 76 -7.36 11.16 7.88
CA GLY A 76 -7.77 10.52 6.62
C GLY A 76 -9.23 10.08 6.62
N ALA A 77 -9.70 9.48 7.73
CA ALA A 77 -11.10 9.10 7.87
C ALA A 77 -12.04 10.32 7.88
N VAL A 78 -11.67 11.41 8.57
CA VAL A 78 -12.47 12.66 8.57
C VAL A 78 -12.48 13.31 7.19
N MET A 79 -11.35 13.33 6.49
CA MET A 79 -11.24 13.87 5.12
C MET A 79 -12.15 13.16 4.13
N GLU A 80 -12.45 11.87 4.34
CA GLU A 80 -13.43 11.12 3.54
C GLU A 80 -14.83 11.75 3.62
N PHE A 81 -15.26 12.15 4.83
CA PHE A 81 -16.53 12.83 5.05
C PHE A 81 -16.54 14.27 4.49
N VAL A 82 -15.46 15.03 4.74
CA VAL A 82 -15.30 16.39 4.20
C VAL A 82 -15.37 16.39 2.67
N PHE A 83 -14.79 15.38 2.03
CA PHE A 83 -14.81 15.26 0.58
C PHE A 83 -16.25 15.06 0.06
N VAL A 84 -17.02 14.16 0.67
CA VAL A 84 -18.40 13.91 0.25
C VAL A 84 -19.27 15.15 0.43
N GLU A 85 -19.12 15.85 1.56
CA GLU A 85 -19.87 17.08 1.82
C GLU A 85 -19.45 18.22 0.88
N SER A 86 -18.16 18.31 0.52
CA SER A 86 -17.68 19.30 -0.46
C SER A 86 -18.20 19.03 -1.88
N LEU A 87 -18.41 17.75 -2.25
CA LEU A 87 -19.06 17.41 -3.52
C LEU A 87 -20.54 17.78 -3.53
N GLY A 88 -21.25 17.52 -2.43
CA GLY A 88 -22.69 17.83 -2.34
C GLY A 88 -22.99 19.32 -2.21
N ALA A 89 -22.09 20.09 -1.58
CA ALA A 89 -22.28 21.52 -1.34
C ALA A 89 -21.62 22.43 -2.39
N GLU A 90 -20.87 21.88 -3.35
CA GLU A 90 -20.06 22.62 -4.35
C GLU A 90 -19.19 23.76 -3.75
N ALA A 91 -18.85 23.67 -2.46
CA ALA A 91 -18.17 24.72 -1.73
C ALA A 91 -16.99 24.15 -0.93
N VAL A 92 -15.81 24.75 -1.08
CA VAL A 92 -14.59 24.30 -0.38
C VAL A 92 -14.46 25.01 0.96
N LYS A 93 -15.07 24.45 2.02
CA LYS A 93 -14.94 24.95 3.39
C LYS A 93 -14.26 23.93 4.31
N LEU A 94 -12.93 23.80 4.14
CA LEU A 94 -12.13 22.79 4.85
C LEU A 94 -12.32 22.82 6.39
N ARG A 95 -12.29 24.00 7.00
CA ARG A 95 -12.33 24.13 8.47
C ARG A 95 -13.69 23.73 9.06
N GLU A 96 -14.77 24.20 8.44
CA GLU A 96 -16.14 24.02 8.93
C GLU A 96 -16.55 22.54 8.84
N PHE A 97 -16.37 21.94 7.66
CA PHE A 97 -16.70 20.53 7.42
C PHE A 97 -15.79 19.57 8.20
N PHE A 98 -14.51 19.91 8.40
CA PHE A 98 -13.62 19.05 9.19
C PHE A 98 -14.08 18.95 10.64
N THR A 99 -14.46 20.08 11.27
CA THR A 99 -14.91 20.08 12.67
C THR A 99 -16.29 19.44 12.85
N GLY A 100 -17.20 19.56 11.88
CA GLY A 100 -18.51 18.92 11.92
C GLY A 100 -18.45 17.39 11.82
N ASN A 101 -17.51 16.86 11.04
CA ASN A 101 -17.43 15.43 10.72
C ASN A 101 -16.42 14.63 11.55
N VAL A 102 -15.79 15.22 12.58
CA VAL A 102 -14.83 14.51 13.43
C VAL A 102 -15.47 13.28 14.09
N ARG A 103 -16.70 13.41 14.59
CA ARG A 103 -17.37 12.34 15.34
C ARG A 103 -17.75 11.13 14.44
N PRO A 104 -18.36 11.33 13.25
CA PRO A 104 -18.51 10.27 12.26
C PRO A 104 -17.17 9.65 11.81
N GLY A 105 -16.16 10.49 11.53
CA GLY A 105 -14.82 10.08 11.10
C GLY A 105 -14.11 9.19 12.12
N VAL A 106 -14.11 9.58 13.39
CA VAL A 106 -13.53 8.81 14.49
C VAL A 106 -14.27 7.49 14.69
N ARG A 107 -15.62 7.47 14.61
CA ARG A 107 -16.38 6.22 14.77
C ARG A 107 -16.09 5.22 13.65
N LEU A 108 -15.92 5.71 12.43
CA LEU A 108 -15.53 4.90 11.27
C LEU A 108 -14.09 4.39 11.42
N PHE A 109 -13.15 5.24 11.84
CA PHE A 109 -11.78 4.83 12.14
C PHE A 109 -11.74 3.75 13.22
N LEU A 110 -12.44 3.93 14.34
CA LEU A 110 -12.50 2.95 15.43
C LEU A 110 -13.10 1.62 14.96
N PHE A 111 -14.13 1.64 14.13
CA PHE A 111 -14.70 0.41 13.56
C PHE A 111 -13.69 -0.30 12.65
N ARG A 112 -13.09 0.40 11.69
CA ARG A 112 -12.13 -0.18 10.73
C ARG A 112 -10.88 -0.72 11.43
N THR A 113 -10.33 0.05 12.38
CA THR A 113 -9.15 -0.32 13.15
C THR A 113 -9.48 -1.45 14.12
N GLY A 114 -10.59 -1.38 14.84
CA GLY A 114 -11.05 -2.43 15.74
C GLY A 114 -11.30 -3.76 15.02
N LEU A 115 -11.95 -3.72 13.85
CA LEU A 115 -12.15 -4.89 13.01
C LEU A 115 -10.83 -5.49 12.51
N SER A 116 -9.90 -4.63 12.04
CA SER A 116 -8.57 -5.07 11.60
C SER A 116 -7.79 -5.73 12.73
N ILE A 117 -7.77 -5.13 13.92
CA ILE A 117 -7.11 -5.68 15.11
C ILE A 117 -7.76 -7.00 15.52
N LEU A 118 -9.08 -7.08 15.51
CA LEU A 118 -9.80 -8.31 15.85
C LEU A 118 -9.44 -9.45 14.89
N VAL A 119 -9.50 -9.18 13.58
CA VAL A 119 -9.27 -10.21 12.54
C VAL A 119 -7.80 -10.63 12.50
N PHE A 120 -6.85 -9.69 12.43
CA PHE A 120 -5.43 -10.03 12.44
C PHE A 120 -4.96 -10.56 13.79
N GLY A 121 -5.50 -10.04 14.89
CA GLY A 121 -5.23 -10.55 16.24
C GLY A 121 -5.69 -11.99 16.39
N ALA A 122 -6.89 -12.32 15.92
CA ALA A 122 -7.39 -13.69 15.89
C ALA A 122 -6.54 -14.60 14.99
N LEU A 123 -6.11 -14.11 13.82
CA LEU A 123 -5.20 -14.85 12.94
C LEU A 123 -3.87 -15.15 13.63
N VAL A 124 -3.21 -14.14 14.20
CA VAL A 124 -1.93 -14.30 14.90
C VAL A 124 -2.10 -15.24 16.10
N ALA A 125 -3.16 -15.09 16.89
CA ALA A 125 -3.44 -15.99 18.00
C ALA A 125 -3.67 -17.44 17.54
N ALA A 126 -4.40 -17.63 16.43
CA ALA A 126 -4.64 -18.96 15.86
C ALA A 126 -3.35 -19.59 15.33
N LEU A 127 -2.54 -18.85 14.57
CA LEU A 127 -1.25 -19.32 14.08
C LEU A 127 -0.29 -19.61 15.24
N PHE A 128 -0.25 -18.76 16.25
CA PHE A 128 0.55 -19.00 17.44
C PHE A 128 0.10 -20.27 18.17
N ALA A 129 -1.20 -20.47 18.37
CA ALA A 129 -1.73 -21.68 18.97
C ALA A 129 -1.37 -22.94 18.17
N VAL A 130 -1.53 -22.91 16.85
CA VAL A 130 -1.11 -24.01 15.96
C VAL A 130 0.38 -24.26 16.05
N GLY A 131 1.20 -23.20 16.04
CA GLY A 131 2.65 -23.32 16.17
C GLY A 131 3.08 -23.95 17.50
N VAL A 132 2.45 -23.58 18.60
CA VAL A 132 2.70 -24.19 19.91
C VAL A 132 2.26 -25.65 19.95
N LEU A 133 1.17 -26.02 19.28
CA LEU A 133 0.72 -27.42 19.20
C LEU A 133 1.65 -28.30 18.36
N VAL A 134 2.26 -27.76 17.31
CA VAL A 134 3.14 -28.49 16.39
C VAL A 134 4.59 -28.50 16.88
N GLY A 135 5.14 -27.33 17.21
CA GLY A 135 6.55 -27.14 17.60
C GLY A 135 6.78 -27.17 19.12
N GLY A 136 5.72 -27.22 19.94
CA GLY A 136 5.84 -27.18 21.39
C GLY A 136 6.10 -25.79 21.96
N TRP A 137 6.38 -25.74 23.26
CA TRP A 137 6.75 -24.52 23.99
C TRP A 137 8.06 -24.76 24.77
N PRO A 138 9.02 -23.81 24.78
CA PRO A 138 8.98 -22.46 24.20
C PRO A 138 9.29 -22.40 22.69
N VAL A 139 8.84 -21.33 22.03
CA VAL A 139 9.02 -21.09 20.58
C VAL A 139 10.48 -21.18 20.13
N ALA A 140 11.42 -20.86 21.03
CA ALA A 140 12.86 -20.94 20.77
C ALA A 140 13.37 -22.37 20.51
N GLN A 141 12.56 -23.41 20.78
CA GLN A 141 12.90 -24.82 20.57
C GLN A 141 12.28 -25.39 19.28
N TRP A 142 11.61 -24.56 18.47
CA TRP A 142 11.02 -25.02 17.22
C TRP A 142 12.12 -25.45 16.25
N ASP A 143 11.93 -26.62 15.65
CA ASP A 143 12.77 -27.09 14.56
C ASP A 143 12.37 -26.43 13.23
N ASP A 144 13.23 -26.57 12.22
CA ASP A 144 12.98 -26.04 10.88
C ASP A 144 11.67 -26.57 10.30
N GLY A 145 11.30 -27.82 10.65
CA GLY A 145 10.04 -28.45 10.23
C GLY A 145 8.82 -27.71 10.74
N ALA A 146 8.75 -27.38 12.04
CA ALA A 146 7.64 -26.63 12.62
C ALA A 146 7.54 -25.22 12.03
N VAL A 147 8.68 -24.53 11.83
CA VAL A 147 8.70 -23.19 11.22
C VAL A 147 8.21 -23.23 9.78
N LEU A 148 8.68 -24.19 8.97
CA LEU A 148 8.26 -24.36 7.59
C LEU A 148 6.77 -24.72 7.49
N ALA A 149 6.27 -25.60 8.37
CA ALA A 149 4.86 -25.92 8.44
C ALA A 149 4.00 -24.69 8.77
N LEU A 150 4.45 -23.86 9.71
CA LEU A 150 3.77 -22.63 10.08
C LEU A 150 3.77 -21.60 8.94
N LEU A 151 4.87 -21.47 8.21
CA LEU A 151 4.93 -20.61 7.03
C LEU A 151 4.02 -21.13 5.91
N PHE A 152 4.03 -22.43 5.66
CA PHE A 152 3.23 -23.06 4.62
C PHE A 152 1.72 -22.88 4.84
N VAL A 153 1.26 -22.91 6.09
CA VAL A 153 -0.15 -22.66 6.44
C VAL A 153 -0.43 -21.17 6.64
N GLY A 154 0.50 -20.47 7.31
CA GLY A 154 0.36 -19.09 7.71
C GLY A 154 0.34 -18.11 6.54
N VAL A 155 1.16 -18.32 5.50
CA VAL A 155 1.20 -17.44 4.34
C VAL A 155 -0.12 -17.46 3.55
N PRO A 156 -0.66 -18.64 3.13
CA PRO A 156 -1.96 -18.69 2.49
C PRO A 156 -3.09 -18.13 3.37
N LEU A 157 -3.08 -18.47 4.67
CA LEU A 157 -4.12 -18.01 5.59
C LEU A 157 -4.06 -16.48 5.77
N PHE A 158 -2.86 -15.91 5.88
CA PHE A 158 -2.65 -14.47 5.93
C PHE A 158 -3.12 -13.79 4.64
N PHE A 159 -2.82 -14.37 3.47
CA PHE A 159 -3.28 -13.85 2.18
C PHE A 159 -4.80 -13.84 2.09
N VAL A 160 -5.46 -14.97 2.40
CA VAL A 160 -6.92 -15.07 2.40
C VAL A 160 -7.54 -14.08 3.40
N THR A 161 -7.00 -14.00 4.61
CA THR A 161 -7.47 -13.07 5.65
C THR A 161 -7.37 -11.61 5.17
N THR A 162 -6.25 -11.25 4.55
CA THR A 162 -6.02 -9.90 4.02
C THR A 162 -6.98 -9.57 2.88
N VAL A 163 -7.21 -10.51 1.97
CA VAL A 163 -8.17 -10.34 0.87
C VAL A 163 -9.58 -10.15 1.39
N VAL A 164 -10.04 -11.00 2.32
CA VAL A 164 -11.38 -10.92 2.90
C VAL A 164 -11.57 -9.61 3.67
N LEU A 165 -10.59 -9.25 4.52
CA LEU A 165 -10.66 -8.01 5.29
C LEU A 165 -10.64 -6.78 4.37
N GLY A 166 -9.78 -6.78 3.35
CA GLY A 166 -9.71 -5.71 2.36
C GLY A 166 -11.04 -5.53 1.61
N LEU A 167 -11.72 -6.63 1.29
CA LEU A 167 -13.04 -6.61 0.67
C LEU A 167 -14.10 -5.99 1.59
N VAL A 168 -14.15 -6.43 2.85
CA VAL A 168 -15.09 -5.92 3.87
C VAL A 168 -14.87 -4.42 4.13
N ILE A 169 -13.61 -3.99 4.21
CA ILE A 169 -13.27 -2.58 4.35
C ILE A 169 -13.65 -1.81 3.08
N GLY A 170 -13.34 -2.33 1.89
CA GLY A 170 -13.72 -1.72 0.61
C GLY A 170 -15.22 -1.48 0.50
N LEU A 171 -16.03 -2.48 0.82
CA LEU A 171 -17.49 -2.37 0.88
C LEU A 171 -17.96 -1.35 1.91
N THR A 172 -17.34 -1.34 3.09
CA THR A 172 -17.66 -0.34 4.14
C THR A 172 -17.41 1.07 3.62
N ASN A 173 -16.32 1.30 2.89
CA ASN A 173 -15.96 2.61 2.36
C ASN A 173 -16.93 3.04 1.26
N THR A 174 -17.27 2.15 0.32
CA THR A 174 -18.11 2.50 -0.82
C THR A 174 -19.58 2.68 -0.44
N PHE A 175 -20.12 1.83 0.44
CA PHE A 175 -21.57 1.79 0.68
C PHE A 175 -21.99 2.32 2.04
N VAL A 176 -21.19 2.08 3.09
CA VAL A 176 -21.56 2.43 4.47
C VAL A 176 -21.23 3.89 4.77
N VAL A 177 -20.17 4.45 4.19
CA VAL A 177 -19.82 5.87 4.41
C VAL A 177 -20.90 6.81 3.84
N PRO A 178 -21.39 6.64 2.59
CA PRO A 178 -22.47 7.48 2.08
C PRO A 178 -23.79 7.34 2.86
N THR A 179 -24.16 6.14 3.31
CA THR A 179 -25.37 5.95 4.14
C THR A 179 -25.21 6.53 5.55
N MET A 180 -24.01 6.49 6.12
CA MET A 180 -23.74 7.16 7.40
C MET A 180 -23.90 8.69 7.29
N LEU A 181 -23.52 9.28 6.15
CA LEU A 181 -23.69 10.70 5.86
C LEU A 181 -25.14 11.07 5.55
N ALA A 182 -25.83 10.28 4.73
CA ALA A 182 -27.19 10.58 4.30
C ALA A 182 -28.24 10.40 5.41
N GLU A 183 -28.00 9.50 6.38
CA GLU A 183 -29.01 9.11 7.38
C GLU A 183 -28.56 9.31 8.84
N ASP A 184 -27.37 9.89 9.10
CA ASP A 184 -26.79 10.06 10.45
C ASP A 184 -26.70 8.74 11.26
N ARG A 185 -26.60 7.60 10.56
CA ARG A 185 -26.72 6.27 11.15
C ARG A 185 -25.41 5.71 11.67
N GLY A 186 -25.50 4.77 12.62
CA GLY A 186 -24.44 3.87 13.11
C GLY A 186 -23.73 3.07 12.01
N VAL A 187 -22.42 2.75 12.14
CA VAL A 187 -21.72 1.85 11.18
C VAL A 187 -22.44 0.49 11.09
N LEU A 188 -22.84 -0.04 12.25
CA LEU A 188 -23.62 -1.28 12.38
C LEU A 188 -25.03 -1.17 11.77
N SER A 189 -25.64 0.01 11.80
CA SER A 189 -26.97 0.26 11.24
C SER A 189 -26.90 0.34 9.71
N GLY A 190 -25.88 1.03 9.17
CA GLY A 190 -25.58 1.03 7.74
C GLY A 190 -25.28 -0.38 7.24
N TRP A 191 -24.51 -1.18 8.00
CA TRP A 191 -24.29 -2.59 7.69
C TRP A 191 -25.58 -3.42 7.67
N ARG A 192 -26.48 -3.28 8.65
CA ARG A 192 -27.78 -4.01 8.61
C ARG A 192 -28.61 -3.66 7.39
N ARG A 193 -28.63 -2.38 7.00
CA ARG A 193 -29.38 -1.93 5.83
C ARG A 193 -28.76 -2.47 4.54
N PHE A 194 -27.43 -2.42 4.44
CA PHE A 194 -26.71 -3.02 3.31
C PHE A 194 -26.92 -4.53 3.21
N LEU A 195 -26.96 -5.24 4.33
CA LEU A 195 -27.25 -6.68 4.35
C LEU A 195 -28.67 -7.00 3.83
N GLY A 196 -29.63 -6.09 4.00
CA GLY A 196 -30.95 -6.21 3.39
C GLY A 196 -30.87 -6.14 1.87
N VAL A 197 -30.21 -5.12 1.32
CA VAL A 197 -29.99 -4.97 -0.13
C VAL A 197 -29.20 -6.15 -0.71
N LEU A 198 -28.20 -6.65 0.02
CA LEU A 198 -27.44 -7.85 -0.38
C LEU A 198 -28.31 -9.10 -0.45
N ALA A 199 -29.34 -9.20 0.39
CA ALA A 199 -30.29 -10.30 0.36
C ALA A 199 -31.30 -10.18 -0.78
N ASP A 200 -31.68 -8.96 -1.15
CA ASP A 200 -32.64 -8.68 -2.22
C ASP A 200 -32.01 -8.85 -3.62
N GLU A 201 -30.78 -8.35 -3.84
CA GLU A 201 -30.08 -8.38 -5.14
C GLU A 201 -28.67 -8.99 -5.05
N PRO A 202 -28.56 -10.30 -4.71
CA PRO A 202 -27.25 -10.93 -4.46
C PRO A 202 -26.37 -11.02 -5.71
N VAL A 203 -26.99 -11.17 -6.90
CA VAL A 203 -26.25 -11.33 -8.16
C VAL A 203 -25.60 -10.02 -8.59
N GLU A 204 -26.30 -8.90 -8.46
CA GLU A 204 -25.76 -7.59 -8.85
C GLU A 204 -24.62 -7.17 -7.93
N ILE A 205 -24.77 -7.38 -6.62
CA ILE A 205 -23.66 -7.14 -5.68
C ILE A 205 -22.50 -8.10 -5.96
N LEU A 206 -22.75 -9.37 -6.27
CA LEU A 206 -21.69 -10.31 -6.60
C LEU A 206 -20.91 -9.86 -7.84
N VAL A 207 -21.59 -9.43 -8.90
CA VAL A 207 -20.94 -8.89 -10.12
C VAL A 207 -20.12 -7.65 -9.79
N TYR A 208 -20.69 -6.70 -9.06
CA TYR A 208 -19.98 -5.51 -8.59
C TYR A 208 -18.72 -5.88 -7.78
N LEU A 209 -18.84 -6.86 -6.88
CA LEU A 209 -17.77 -7.32 -6.00
C LEU A 209 -16.63 -7.95 -6.81
N VAL A 210 -16.97 -8.79 -7.80
CA VAL A 210 -16.00 -9.42 -8.70
C VAL A 210 -15.28 -8.36 -9.53
N VAL A 211 -16.00 -7.42 -10.14
CA VAL A 211 -15.39 -6.33 -10.93
C VAL A 211 -14.49 -5.47 -10.06
N SER A 212 -14.96 -5.07 -8.88
CA SER A 212 -14.19 -4.25 -7.94
C SER A 212 -12.96 -4.98 -7.42
N PHE A 213 -13.06 -6.29 -7.19
CA PHE A 213 -11.95 -7.14 -6.77
C PHE A 213 -10.89 -7.25 -7.88
N VAL A 214 -11.29 -7.54 -9.11
CA VAL A 214 -10.37 -7.62 -10.27
C VAL A 214 -9.71 -6.26 -10.53
N LEU A 215 -10.46 -5.17 -10.48
CA LEU A 215 -9.92 -3.81 -10.64
C LEU A 215 -9.00 -3.42 -9.46
N GLY A 216 -9.32 -3.89 -8.27
CA GLY A 216 -8.47 -3.78 -7.08
C GLY A 216 -7.12 -4.47 -7.29
N ILE A 217 -7.14 -5.71 -7.77
CA ILE A 217 -5.96 -6.50 -8.12
C ILE A 217 -5.15 -5.79 -9.21
N ALA A 218 -5.78 -5.38 -10.31
CA ALA A 218 -5.09 -4.74 -11.42
C ALA A 218 -4.37 -3.45 -11.00
N VAL A 219 -5.05 -2.58 -10.24
CA VAL A 219 -4.43 -1.35 -9.70
C VAL A 219 -3.37 -1.69 -8.66
N GLY A 220 -3.59 -2.71 -7.83
CA GLY A 220 -2.59 -3.18 -6.87
C GLY A 220 -1.30 -3.66 -7.55
N PHE A 221 -1.42 -4.46 -8.61
CA PHE A 221 -0.27 -4.89 -9.41
C PHE A 221 0.41 -3.72 -10.11
N ALA A 222 -0.34 -2.82 -10.73
CA ALA A 222 0.23 -1.65 -11.39
C ALA A 222 0.99 -0.76 -10.39
N THR A 223 0.33 -0.34 -9.30
CA THR A 223 0.96 0.49 -8.27
C THR A 223 2.11 -0.23 -7.56
N GLY A 224 1.99 -1.53 -7.30
CA GLY A 224 3.04 -2.36 -6.71
C GLY A 224 4.27 -2.47 -7.62
N ALA A 225 4.06 -2.76 -8.90
CA ALA A 225 5.14 -2.84 -9.89
C ALA A 225 5.87 -1.50 -10.04
N LEU A 226 5.12 -0.39 -10.15
CA LEU A 226 5.68 0.95 -10.21
C LEU A 226 6.44 1.31 -8.91
N SER A 227 5.92 0.89 -7.76
CA SER A 227 6.59 1.12 -6.47
C SER A 227 7.89 0.32 -6.34
N ILE A 228 7.91 -0.94 -6.82
CA ILE A 228 9.12 -1.76 -6.88
C ILE A 228 10.14 -1.13 -7.82
N ALA A 229 9.70 -0.69 -9.01
CA ALA A 229 10.57 -0.01 -9.96
C ALA A 229 11.18 1.26 -9.35
N LEU A 230 10.35 2.08 -8.68
CA LEU A 230 10.82 3.27 -7.95
C LEU A 230 11.81 2.91 -6.84
N LEU A 231 11.53 1.84 -6.07
CA LEU A 231 12.43 1.35 -5.03
C LEU A 231 13.77 0.91 -5.59
N ILE A 232 13.79 0.30 -6.78
CA ILE A 232 15.05 -0.05 -7.47
C ILE A 232 15.77 1.23 -7.92
N VAL A 233 15.07 2.16 -8.58
CA VAL A 233 15.65 3.41 -9.09
C VAL A 233 16.27 4.25 -7.98
N VAL A 234 15.66 4.29 -6.80
CA VAL A 234 16.12 5.11 -5.67
C VAL A 234 17.03 4.32 -4.72
N GLY A 235 16.69 3.07 -4.46
CA GLY A 235 17.39 2.20 -3.51
C GLY A 235 18.72 1.69 -4.04
N VAL A 236 18.84 1.36 -5.33
CA VAL A 236 20.11 0.90 -5.90
C VAL A 236 21.20 1.98 -5.78
N PRO A 237 20.97 3.25 -6.16
CA PRO A 237 21.95 4.31 -5.92
C PRO A 237 22.31 4.48 -4.44
N ALA A 238 21.33 4.42 -3.54
CA ALA A 238 21.58 4.51 -2.10
C ALA A 238 22.50 3.38 -1.61
N LEU A 239 22.29 2.15 -2.09
CA LEU A 239 23.14 1.00 -1.81
C LEU A 239 24.55 1.16 -2.41
N LEU A 240 24.65 1.65 -3.66
CA LEU A 240 25.91 1.89 -4.34
C LEU A 240 26.77 2.95 -3.64
N VAL A 241 26.15 3.93 -2.97
CA VAL A 241 26.86 4.89 -2.12
C VAL A 241 27.20 4.28 -0.76
N SER A 242 26.31 3.46 -0.21
CA SER A 242 26.49 2.89 1.13
C SER A 242 27.71 1.98 1.23
N LEU A 243 27.93 1.13 0.23
CA LEU A 243 29.00 0.14 0.26
C LEU A 243 30.42 0.78 0.28
N PRO A 244 30.78 1.71 -0.63
CA PRO A 244 32.07 2.41 -0.57
C PRO A 244 32.28 3.18 0.72
N VAL A 245 31.24 3.85 1.24
CA VAL A 245 31.33 4.60 2.50
C VAL A 245 31.67 3.64 3.65
N LEU A 246 30.99 2.49 3.72
CA LEU A 246 31.28 1.50 4.74
C LEU A 246 32.69 0.91 4.61
N LEU A 247 33.18 0.67 3.39
CA LEU A 247 34.51 0.09 3.15
C LEU A 247 35.66 1.08 3.35
N THR A 248 35.45 2.37 3.10
CA THR A 248 36.52 3.40 3.15
C THR A 248 36.53 4.18 4.46
N VAL A 249 35.36 4.53 4.97
CA VAL A 249 35.17 5.35 6.18
C VAL A 249 34.87 4.50 7.41
N GLY A 250 34.34 3.28 7.21
CA GLY A 250 33.95 2.37 8.30
C GLY A 250 32.72 2.84 9.07
N ALA A 251 32.37 2.09 10.12
CA ALA A 251 31.29 2.42 11.06
C ALA A 251 31.68 3.55 12.04
N THR A 252 32.25 4.64 11.52
CA THR A 252 32.58 5.84 12.28
C THR A 252 31.39 6.79 12.35
N PRO A 253 31.36 7.78 13.28
CA PRO A 253 30.28 8.77 13.33
C PRO A 253 30.07 9.52 12.01
N LEU A 254 31.16 9.78 11.28
CA LEU A 254 31.11 10.42 9.97
C LEU A 254 30.49 9.50 8.91
N GLY A 255 30.91 8.23 8.85
CA GLY A 255 30.31 7.22 7.97
C GLY A 255 28.81 7.03 8.25
N GLY A 256 28.44 6.92 9.53
CA GLY A 256 27.05 6.83 9.96
C GLY A 256 26.20 8.04 9.56
N THR A 257 26.75 9.26 9.68
CA THR A 257 26.06 10.49 9.26
C THR A 257 25.82 10.51 7.74
N VAL A 258 26.81 10.12 6.94
CA VAL A 258 26.68 10.04 5.48
C VAL A 258 25.61 9.01 5.10
N LEU A 259 25.63 7.81 5.68
CA LEU A 259 24.63 6.78 5.42
C LEU A 259 23.23 7.24 5.81
N LEU A 260 23.07 7.89 6.96
CA LEU A 260 21.79 8.45 7.41
C LEU A 260 21.25 9.45 6.38
N VAL A 261 22.07 10.40 5.92
CA VAL A 261 21.65 11.41 4.94
C VAL A 261 21.24 10.75 3.63
N VAL A 262 22.01 9.77 3.14
CA VAL A 262 21.71 9.04 1.89
C VAL A 262 20.38 8.30 1.99
N TRP A 263 20.15 7.55 3.06
CA TRP A 263 18.92 6.78 3.25
C TRP A 263 17.70 7.67 3.55
N LEU A 264 17.89 8.80 4.23
CA LEU A 264 16.84 9.79 4.43
C LEU A 264 16.45 10.42 3.09
N ALA A 265 17.41 10.85 2.28
CA ALA A 265 17.15 11.40 0.95
C ALA A 265 16.45 10.36 0.04
N ALA A 266 16.92 9.11 0.05
CA ALA A 266 16.28 8.02 -0.66
C ALA A 266 14.84 7.77 -0.18
N GLY A 267 14.60 7.78 1.14
CA GLY A 267 13.27 7.64 1.72
C GLY A 267 12.33 8.77 1.30
N VAL A 268 12.81 10.02 1.32
CA VAL A 268 12.04 11.19 0.85
C VAL A 268 11.72 11.08 -0.64
N LEU A 269 12.70 10.71 -1.47
CA LEU A 269 12.49 10.58 -2.91
C LEU A 269 11.51 9.44 -3.23
N PHE A 270 11.62 8.32 -2.54
CA PHE A 270 10.67 7.21 -2.63
C PHE A 270 9.26 7.66 -2.21
N PHE A 271 9.14 8.38 -1.10
CA PHE A 271 7.86 8.89 -0.63
C PHE A 271 7.21 9.82 -1.66
N VAL A 272 7.95 10.81 -2.17
CA VAL A 272 7.45 11.75 -3.19
C VAL A 272 7.09 11.01 -4.48
N GLY A 273 7.96 10.11 -4.96
CA GLY A 273 7.68 9.32 -6.15
C GLY A 273 6.44 8.43 -6.00
N SER A 274 6.23 7.84 -4.81
CA SER A 274 5.05 7.04 -4.52
C SER A 274 3.76 7.88 -4.56
N LEU A 275 3.81 9.14 -4.11
CA LEU A 275 2.70 10.07 -4.23
C LEU A 275 2.40 10.39 -5.70
N VAL A 276 3.43 10.67 -6.50
CA VAL A 276 3.28 10.94 -7.94
C VAL A 276 2.68 9.75 -8.67
N ILE A 277 3.06 8.51 -8.31
CA ILE A 277 2.47 7.30 -8.86
C ILE A 277 1.00 7.16 -8.42
N ALA A 278 0.70 7.38 -7.14
CA ALA A 278 -0.64 7.15 -6.58
C ALA A 278 -1.69 8.16 -7.07
N VAL A 279 -1.29 9.40 -7.34
CA VAL A 279 -2.18 10.49 -7.76
C VAL A 279 -3.00 10.13 -9.01
N PRO A 280 -2.42 9.77 -10.17
CA PRO A 280 -3.19 9.50 -11.39
C PRO A 280 -4.17 8.33 -11.22
N PHE A 281 -3.80 7.27 -10.50
CA PHE A 281 -4.73 6.16 -10.23
C PHE A 281 -5.91 6.59 -9.35
N ARG A 282 -5.67 7.42 -8.34
CA ARG A 282 -6.74 7.98 -7.49
C ARG A 282 -7.64 8.94 -8.26
N THR A 283 -7.05 9.76 -9.14
CA THR A 283 -7.79 10.70 -9.99
C THR A 283 -8.64 9.94 -11.02
N PHE A 284 -8.10 8.94 -11.70
CA PHE A 284 -8.84 8.14 -12.69
C PHE A 284 -10.08 7.47 -12.10
N ARG A 285 -9.94 6.81 -10.93
CA ARG A 285 -11.09 6.17 -10.25
C ARG A 285 -12.19 7.14 -9.84
N ARG A 286 -11.87 8.43 -9.70
CA ARG A 286 -12.84 9.47 -9.33
C ARG A 286 -13.46 10.14 -10.55
N TYR A 287 -12.72 10.31 -11.65
CA TYR A 287 -13.22 10.91 -12.89
C TYR A 287 -13.99 9.92 -13.78
N TYR A 288 -13.60 8.66 -13.83
CA TYR A 288 -14.26 7.65 -14.66
C TYR A 288 -15.77 7.52 -14.37
N PRO A 289 -16.22 7.45 -13.10
CA PRO A 289 -17.66 7.43 -12.80
C PRO A 289 -18.39 8.69 -13.25
N LEU A 290 -17.76 9.88 -13.15
CA LEU A 290 -18.38 11.14 -13.57
C LEU A 290 -18.54 11.22 -15.10
N LEU A 291 -17.53 10.76 -15.83
CA LEU A 291 -17.57 10.70 -17.30
C LEU A 291 -18.60 9.68 -17.79
N VAL A 292 -18.71 8.52 -17.14
CA VAL A 292 -19.73 7.51 -17.47
C VAL A 292 -21.13 7.98 -17.06
N LEU A 293 -21.28 8.56 -15.87
CA LEU A 293 -22.58 8.96 -15.34
C LEU A 293 -23.27 9.99 -16.23
N GLY A 294 -22.56 11.03 -16.68
CA GLY A 294 -23.20 11.97 -17.58
C GLY A 294 -23.41 11.41 -19.01
N ASP A 295 -22.76 10.29 -19.38
CA ASP A 295 -22.94 9.65 -20.70
C ASP A 295 -24.24 8.83 -20.71
N VAL A 296 -24.66 8.37 -19.52
CA VAL A 296 -25.93 7.70 -19.26
C VAL A 296 -27.06 8.71 -19.05
N ASP A 297 -26.81 9.82 -18.34
CA ASP A 297 -27.83 10.83 -18.04
C ASP A 297 -27.24 12.25 -18.10
N THR A 298 -27.66 13.03 -19.10
CA THR A 298 -27.22 14.43 -19.32
C THR A 298 -27.54 15.36 -18.15
N ASP A 299 -28.58 15.07 -17.35
CA ASP A 299 -28.92 15.88 -16.17
C ASP A 299 -27.95 15.63 -15.00
N LEU A 300 -27.18 14.53 -15.06
CA LEU A 300 -26.13 14.16 -14.10
C LEU A 300 -24.71 14.39 -14.65
N ASP A 301 -24.57 15.13 -15.75
CA ASP A 301 -23.26 15.50 -16.30
C ASP A 301 -22.62 16.65 -15.52
N VAL A 302 -21.83 16.28 -14.52
CA VAL A 302 -21.10 17.22 -13.66
C VAL A 302 -19.86 17.81 -14.35
N VAL A 303 -19.43 17.29 -15.51
CA VAL A 303 -18.17 17.71 -16.18
C VAL A 303 -18.29 17.83 -17.71
N PRO A 304 -19.27 18.60 -18.24
CA PRO A 304 -19.60 18.61 -19.67
C PRO A 304 -18.47 19.16 -20.55
N THR A 305 -17.70 20.13 -20.06
CA THR A 305 -16.59 20.75 -20.81
C THR A 305 -15.38 19.83 -20.95
N THR A 306 -15.05 19.04 -19.91
CA THR A 306 -13.97 18.04 -19.98
C THR A 306 -14.33 16.90 -20.91
N ARG A 307 -15.60 16.47 -20.91
CA ARG A 307 -16.10 15.48 -21.87
C ARG A 307 -16.02 15.97 -23.32
N ALA A 308 -16.46 17.20 -23.59
CA ALA A 308 -16.36 17.79 -24.92
C ALA A 308 -14.90 17.87 -25.41
N ALA A 309 -13.96 18.21 -24.52
CA ALA A 309 -12.54 18.25 -24.85
C ALA A 309 -11.96 16.85 -25.14
N VAL A 310 -12.33 15.82 -24.37
CA VAL A 310 -11.87 14.43 -24.59
C VAL A 310 -12.44 13.85 -25.89
N ARG A 311 -13.68 14.22 -26.28
CA ARG A 311 -14.25 13.80 -27.58
C ARG A 311 -13.61 14.54 -28.75
N ALA A 312 -13.32 15.83 -28.61
CA ALA A 312 -12.62 16.60 -29.63
C ALA A 312 -11.18 16.12 -29.87
N ASP A 313 -10.51 15.60 -28.82
CA ASP A 313 -9.14 15.05 -28.90
C ASP A 313 -9.12 13.53 -29.20
N GLY A 314 -10.29 12.88 -29.22
CA GLY A 314 -10.47 11.42 -29.20
C GLY A 314 -10.72 10.72 -30.55
N GLY A 315 -10.74 11.44 -31.67
CA GLY A 315 -10.69 10.85 -33.02
C GLY A 315 -12.02 10.79 -33.79
N GLU A 316 -12.60 11.95 -34.11
CA GLU A 316 -13.45 12.08 -35.29
C GLU A 316 -12.60 12.76 -36.38
N GLU A 317 -12.07 11.98 -37.33
CA GLU A 317 -11.66 12.57 -38.60
C GLU A 317 -12.92 13.20 -39.22
N PRO A 318 -12.87 14.48 -39.63
CA PRO A 318 -14.02 15.10 -40.27
C PRO A 318 -14.30 14.33 -41.56
N SER A 319 -15.42 13.62 -41.61
CA SER A 319 -15.93 13.04 -42.84
C SER A 319 -16.34 14.21 -43.76
N ASP A 320 -15.51 14.45 -44.77
CA ASP A 320 -15.70 15.40 -45.87
C ASP A 320 -16.89 15.00 -46.78
N ASP A 321 -18.11 14.86 -46.23
CA ASP A 321 -19.30 14.45 -46.99
C ASP A 321 -20.35 15.56 -47.20
N GLU A 322 -20.02 16.82 -46.91
CA GLU A 322 -20.88 17.98 -47.25
C GLU A 322 -20.14 18.99 -48.12
N ARG A 323 -19.74 18.57 -49.33
CA ARG A 323 -19.66 19.50 -50.47
C ARG A 323 -20.89 19.27 -51.34
N ASP A 324 -21.97 19.90 -50.91
CA ASP A 324 -23.23 19.97 -51.64
C ASP A 324 -23.03 20.67 -52.99
N ASP A 325 -23.54 19.98 -54.00
CA ASP A 325 -23.47 20.23 -55.43
C ASP A 325 -24.37 21.42 -55.82
N GLY A 326 -23.81 22.62 -55.81
CA GLY A 326 -24.47 23.83 -56.33
C GLY A 326 -24.15 24.12 -57.79
N VAL A 327 -24.49 23.22 -58.72
CA VAL A 327 -24.55 23.52 -60.17
C VAL A 327 -26.00 23.86 -60.51
N GLY A 328 -26.26 25.09 -60.93
CA GLY A 328 -27.58 25.52 -61.38
C GLY A 328 -27.56 26.89 -62.07
N ASP A 329 -27.32 26.84 -63.38
CA ASP A 329 -27.71 27.76 -64.46
C ASP A 329 -27.92 29.26 -64.21
N ASP A 330 -27.10 30.03 -64.92
CA ASP A 330 -27.40 31.32 -65.52
C ASP A 330 -28.54 31.17 -66.55
N PRO A 331 -29.50 32.11 -66.65
CA PRO A 331 -29.41 32.97 -67.83
C PRO A 331 -29.88 34.43 -67.62
N ASP A 332 -29.14 35.33 -68.27
CA ASP A 332 -29.58 36.57 -68.88
C ASP A 332 -31.09 36.62 -69.23
N ALA A 333 -31.81 37.62 -68.70
CA ALA A 333 -32.99 38.22 -69.34
C ALA A 333 -33.35 39.58 -68.71
N ASP A 334 -32.96 40.66 -69.39
CA ASP A 334 -33.67 41.94 -69.57
C ASP A 334 -34.67 42.43 -68.49
N ARG A 335 -34.31 43.52 -67.81
CA ARG A 335 -35.03 44.82 -67.83
C ARG A 335 -34.40 45.89 -66.95
#